data_AF-A0A1Z8UUG2-F1
#
_entry.id   AF-A0A1Z8UUG2-F1
#
_cell.length_a   1.000
_cell.length_b   1.000
_cell.length_c   1.000
_cell.angle_alpha   90.00
_cell.angle_beta   90.00
_cell.angle_gamma   90.00
#
_symmetry.space_group_name_H-M   'P 1'
#
loop_
_entity.id
_entity.type
_entity.pdbx_description
1 polymer ?
#
loop_
_entity_poly.entity_id
_entity_poly.type
_entity_poly.pdbx_seq_one_letter_code
_entity_poly.pdbx_strand_id
1 'polypeptide(L)'
;MNMKERDKIVSSFNKKWKYRYDKDQYGMADAWKIIYSENDEGKFVGDCEDYALSILWRLSGESHLKMWWLLITHQAGICLVGPNKWKVSHAILRYKGEYVDNWTKKFGPKSAIEKNHTFHVINGYGWAYITAIKMIISKVVRTVKGT
;
A
#
# COMPACT_ATOMS: atom_id res chain seq x y z
N MET A 1 -13.96 -11.64 -7.23
CA MET A 1 -14.11 -11.12 -5.85
C MET A 1 -15.19 -10.05 -5.86
N ASN A 2 -16.22 -10.26 -5.05
CA ASN A 2 -17.32 -9.31 -4.84
C ASN A 2 -16.94 -8.28 -3.74
N MET A 3 -17.79 -7.27 -3.54
CA MET A 3 -17.53 -6.20 -2.56
C MET A 3 -17.44 -6.72 -1.12
N LYS A 4 -18.33 -7.65 -0.72
CA LYS A 4 -18.34 -8.20 0.66
C LYS A 4 -17.05 -8.94 1.00
N GLU A 5 -16.54 -9.74 0.07
CA GLU A 5 -15.26 -10.47 0.22
C GLU A 5 -14.08 -9.52 0.37
N ARG A 6 -14.00 -8.52 -0.51
CA ARG A 6 -12.95 -7.50 -0.50
C ARG A 6 -12.94 -6.73 0.82
N ASP A 7 -14.10 -6.29 1.29
CA ASP A 7 -14.23 -5.52 2.53
C ASP A 7 -13.94 -6.40 3.76
N LYS A 8 -14.28 -7.69 3.70
CA LYS A 8 -13.90 -8.67 4.72
C LYS A 8 -12.37 -8.81 4.82
N ILE A 9 -11.65 -8.84 3.69
CA ILE A 9 -10.17 -8.90 3.69
C ILE A 9 -9.58 -7.68 4.40
N VAL A 10 -10.02 -6.48 4.03
CA VAL A 10 -9.55 -5.22 4.64
C VAL A 10 -9.86 -5.19 6.13
N SER A 11 -11.11 -5.47 6.52
CA SER A 11 -11.51 -5.47 7.93
C SER A 11 -10.74 -6.51 8.76
N SER A 12 -10.44 -7.69 8.19
CA SER A 12 -9.69 -8.75 8.87
C SER A 12 -8.23 -8.38 9.08
N PHE A 13 -7.59 -7.81 8.05
CA PHE A 13 -6.23 -7.28 8.16
C PHE A 13 -6.14 -6.16 9.20
N ASN A 14 -7.10 -5.24 9.19
CA ASN A 14 -7.14 -4.08 10.09
C ASN A 14 -7.25 -4.43 11.57
N LYS A 15 -7.84 -5.58 11.93
CA LYS A 15 -7.89 -6.05 13.33
C LYS A 15 -6.50 -6.29 13.92
N LYS A 16 -5.53 -6.61 13.06
CA LYS A 16 -4.15 -6.92 13.43
C LYS A 16 -3.15 -5.86 12.97
N TRP A 17 -3.60 -4.84 12.25
CA TRP A 17 -2.74 -3.76 11.75
C TRP A 17 -2.27 -2.84 12.87
N LYS A 18 -0.96 -2.58 12.92
CA LYS A 18 -0.32 -1.62 13.81
C LYS A 18 0.58 -0.73 12.96
N TYR A 19 0.21 0.55 12.85
CA TYR A 19 1.00 1.51 12.11
C TYR A 19 2.31 1.83 12.83
N ARG A 20 3.41 1.91 12.08
CA ARG A 20 4.73 2.31 12.56
C ARG A 20 5.40 3.18 11.50
N TYR A 21 6.05 4.27 11.92
CA TYR A 21 6.77 5.13 10.97
C TYR A 21 8.10 4.50 10.56
N ASP A 22 8.47 4.73 9.31
CA ASP A 22 9.65 4.16 8.67
C ASP A 22 10.97 4.61 9.32
N LYS A 23 11.01 5.87 9.79
CA LYS A 23 12.10 6.42 10.61
C LYS A 23 12.39 5.60 11.88
N ASP A 24 11.36 4.96 12.44
CA ASP A 24 11.45 4.19 13.68
C ASP A 24 11.79 2.71 13.42
N GLN A 25 11.82 2.28 12.15
CA GLN A 25 12.01 0.88 11.75
C GLN A 25 13.35 0.63 11.05
N TYR A 26 13.78 1.55 10.16
CA TYR A 26 14.97 1.33 9.31
C TYR A 26 15.95 2.51 9.27
N GLY A 27 15.69 3.58 10.05
CA GLY A 27 16.44 4.82 9.97
C GLY A 27 16.39 5.48 8.58
N MET A 28 15.37 5.15 7.77
CA MET A 28 15.18 5.59 6.39
C MET A 28 13.69 5.84 6.11
N ALA A 29 13.39 6.54 5.01
CA ALA A 29 12.08 7.12 4.73
C ALA A 29 11.34 6.50 3.51
N ASP A 30 11.52 5.22 3.16
CA ASP A 30 10.87 4.59 1.98
C ASP A 30 11.18 3.06 1.84
N ALA A 31 10.73 2.21 2.77
CA ALA A 31 11.01 0.75 2.76
C ALA A 31 9.82 -0.12 2.32
N TRP A 32 9.43 -0.02 1.05
CA TRP A 32 8.27 -0.71 0.46
C TRP A 32 8.38 -2.24 0.52
N LYS A 33 7.44 -2.89 1.22
CA LYS A 33 7.35 -4.35 1.29
C LYS A 33 5.92 -4.85 1.45
N ILE A 34 5.74 -6.14 1.17
CA ILE A 34 4.51 -6.85 1.53
C ILE A 34 4.75 -7.50 2.89
N ILE A 35 3.80 -7.32 3.80
CA ILE A 35 3.79 -7.96 5.11
C ILE A 35 2.98 -9.25 4.99
N TYR A 36 3.71 -10.36 4.92
CA TYR A 36 3.15 -11.70 4.77
C TYR A 36 2.64 -12.26 6.11
N SER A 37 3.36 -12.01 7.20
CA SER A 37 3.08 -12.59 8.51
C SER A 37 3.01 -11.54 9.61
N GLU A 38 2.37 -11.93 10.71
CA GLU A 38 2.37 -11.17 11.96
C GLU A 38 3.76 -11.21 12.61
N ASN A 39 4.07 -10.20 13.43
CA ASN A 39 5.19 -10.24 14.35
C ASN A 39 4.87 -11.10 15.59
N ASP A 40 5.80 -11.16 16.55
CA ASP A 40 5.65 -11.93 17.80
C ASP A 40 4.45 -11.47 18.67
N GLU A 41 3.94 -10.25 18.47
CA GLU A 41 2.74 -9.72 19.13
C GLU A 41 1.44 -10.06 18.39
N GLY A 42 1.48 -10.85 17.31
CA GLY A 42 0.31 -11.14 16.47
C GLY A 42 -0.17 -9.92 15.66
N LYS A 43 0.73 -9.00 15.29
CA LYS A 43 0.41 -7.77 14.56
C LYS A 43 1.10 -7.70 13.20
N PHE A 44 0.39 -7.15 12.21
CA PHE A 44 0.99 -6.69 10.96
C PHE A 44 1.52 -5.26 11.19
N VAL A 45 2.83 -5.09 11.13
CA VAL A 45 3.50 -3.82 11.47
C VAL A 45 4.19 -3.23 10.24
N GLY A 46 3.81 -2.00 9.88
CA GLY A 46 4.42 -1.23 8.80
C GLY A 46 3.79 0.15 8.66
N ASP A 47 4.08 0.81 7.54
CA ASP A 47 3.62 2.16 7.20
C ASP A 47 2.54 2.15 6.09
N CYS A 48 2.38 3.26 5.37
CA CYS A 48 1.28 3.43 4.39
C CYS A 48 1.47 2.58 3.13
N GLU A 49 2.67 2.50 2.58
CA GLU A 49 2.99 1.68 1.41
C GLU A 49 2.89 0.20 1.74
N ASP A 50 3.39 -0.20 2.91
CA ASP A 50 3.34 -1.57 3.39
C ASP A 50 1.90 -2.03 3.54
N TYR A 51 1.05 -1.17 4.09
CA TYR A 51 -0.39 -1.41 4.17
C TYR A 51 -0.99 -1.65 2.78
N ALA A 52 -0.77 -0.71 1.86
CA ALA A 52 -1.37 -0.73 0.53
C ALA A 52 -0.93 -1.99 -0.27
N LEU A 53 0.35 -2.34 -0.22
CA LEU A 53 0.91 -3.54 -0.82
C LEU A 53 0.37 -4.82 -0.19
N SER A 54 0.27 -4.86 1.14
CA SER A 54 -0.19 -6.02 1.90
C SER A 54 -1.67 -6.32 1.68
N ILE A 55 -2.50 -5.28 1.56
CA ILE A 55 -3.90 -5.43 1.17
C ILE A 55 -3.98 -5.92 -0.27
N LEU A 56 -3.25 -5.31 -1.22
CA LEU A 56 -3.31 -5.70 -2.62
C LEU A 56 -2.92 -7.17 -2.83
N TRP A 57 -1.87 -7.66 -2.15
CA TRP A 57 -1.47 -9.07 -2.20
C TRP A 57 -2.59 -10.01 -1.72
N ARG A 58 -3.28 -9.67 -0.62
CA ARG A 58 -4.43 -10.44 -0.11
C ARG A 58 -5.64 -10.38 -1.03
N LEU A 59 -5.95 -9.21 -1.60
CA LEU A 59 -6.98 -9.06 -2.63
C LEU A 59 -6.67 -9.85 -3.91
N SER A 60 -5.41 -10.18 -4.12
CA SER A 60 -4.94 -11.01 -5.21
C SER A 60 -5.00 -12.51 -4.88
N GLY A 61 -5.59 -12.88 -3.74
CA GLY A 61 -5.60 -14.25 -3.24
C GLY A 61 -4.19 -14.73 -2.90
N GLU A 62 -3.38 -13.86 -2.29
CA GLU A 62 -2.03 -14.16 -1.81
C GLU A 62 -1.07 -14.61 -2.92
N SER A 63 -1.35 -14.17 -4.16
CA SER A 63 -0.59 -14.52 -5.35
C SER A 63 0.11 -13.30 -5.94
N HIS A 64 1.45 -13.33 -6.00
CA HIS A 64 2.24 -12.29 -6.66
C HIS A 64 1.91 -12.15 -8.14
N LEU A 65 1.67 -13.27 -8.84
CA LEU A 65 1.32 -13.25 -10.24
C LEU A 65 0.02 -12.46 -10.47
N LYS A 66 -1.02 -12.75 -9.68
CA LYS A 66 -2.30 -12.02 -9.74
C LYS A 66 -2.14 -10.56 -9.32
N MET A 67 -1.32 -10.29 -8.32
CA MET A 67 -1.02 -8.95 -7.83
C MET A 67 -0.41 -8.07 -8.93
N TRP A 68 0.64 -8.57 -9.58
CA TRP A 68 1.30 -7.87 -10.68
C TRP A 68 0.40 -7.76 -11.90
N TRP A 69 -0.40 -8.79 -12.20
CA TRP A 69 -1.41 -8.71 -13.26
C TRP A 69 -2.40 -7.55 -13.03
N LEU A 70 -2.90 -7.39 -11.80
CA LEU A 70 -3.80 -6.28 -11.47
C LEU A 70 -3.15 -4.91 -11.59
N LEU A 71 -1.86 -4.79 -11.23
CA LEU A 71 -1.09 -3.56 -11.38
C LEU A 71 -0.86 -3.22 -12.86
N ILE A 72 -0.42 -4.20 -13.66
CA ILE A 72 -0.11 -4.03 -15.09
C ILE A 72 -1.37 -3.73 -15.90
N THR A 73 -2.49 -4.39 -15.58
CA THR A 73 -3.79 -4.15 -16.24
C THR A 73 -4.54 -2.93 -15.70
N HIS A 74 -3.91 -2.13 -14.83
CA HIS A 74 -4.49 -0.94 -14.22
C HIS A 74 -5.81 -1.17 -13.45
N GLN A 75 -6.10 -2.41 -13.08
CA GLN A 75 -7.20 -2.71 -12.16
C GLN A 75 -6.86 -2.34 -10.72
N ALA A 76 -5.57 -2.28 -10.38
CA ALA A 76 -5.08 -1.76 -9.12
C ALA A 76 -3.95 -0.73 -9.33
N GLY A 77 -3.54 -0.05 -8.25
CA GLY A 77 -2.36 0.82 -8.26
C GLY A 77 -2.04 1.35 -6.86
N ILE A 78 -0.76 1.49 -6.54
CA ILE A 78 -0.32 2.17 -5.31
C ILE A 78 -0.14 3.66 -5.63
N CYS A 79 -1.15 4.45 -5.31
CA CYS A 79 -1.23 5.87 -5.62
C CYS A 79 -0.57 6.70 -4.52
N LEU A 80 0.33 7.60 -4.90
CA LEU A 80 0.94 8.55 -3.96
C LEU A 80 0.18 9.85 -3.92
N VAL A 81 -0.11 10.31 -2.70
CA VAL A 81 -0.82 11.55 -2.44
C VAL A 81 -0.06 12.42 -1.44
N GLY A 82 -0.39 13.70 -1.38
CA GLY A 82 0.17 14.60 -0.39
C GLY A 82 -0.53 15.96 -0.36
N PRO A 83 0.11 17.00 0.22
CA PRO A 83 -0.54 18.30 0.40
C PRO A 83 -0.74 19.06 -0.93
N ASN A 84 -0.03 18.67 -2.00
CA ASN A 84 -0.21 19.22 -3.35
C ASN A 84 0.26 18.22 -4.41
N LYS A 85 0.14 18.57 -5.69
CA LYS A 85 0.46 17.70 -6.84
C LYS A 85 1.94 17.27 -6.96
N TRP A 86 2.84 17.89 -6.21
CA TRP A 86 4.30 17.70 -6.32
C TRP A 86 4.95 17.14 -5.06
N LYS A 87 4.23 17.12 -3.93
CA LYS A 87 4.71 16.58 -2.66
C LYS A 87 3.95 15.31 -2.32
N VAL A 88 4.69 14.28 -1.94
CA VAL A 88 4.15 13.01 -1.44
C VAL A 88 4.25 12.99 0.08
N SER A 89 3.20 12.53 0.75
CA SER A 89 3.21 12.28 2.19
C SER A 89 2.49 10.99 2.59
N HIS A 90 1.83 10.30 1.64
CA HIS A 90 1.03 9.12 1.93
C HIS A 90 0.84 8.23 0.70
N ALA A 91 0.74 6.91 0.93
CA ALA A 91 0.45 5.91 -0.09
C ALA A 91 -0.94 5.30 0.12
N ILE A 92 -1.67 5.11 -0.99
CA ILE A 92 -3.06 4.64 -1.00
C ILE A 92 -3.20 3.54 -2.04
N LEU A 93 -3.98 2.51 -1.74
CA LEU A 93 -4.33 1.49 -2.72
C LEU A 93 -5.57 1.90 -3.51
N ARG A 94 -5.46 1.96 -4.83
CA ARG A 94 -6.59 1.90 -5.76
C ARG A 94 -6.86 0.45 -6.13
N TYR A 95 -8.10 0.00 -6.05
CA TYR A 95 -8.55 -1.32 -6.50
C TYR A 95 -9.93 -1.22 -7.14
N LYS A 96 -10.00 -1.51 -8.44
CA LYS A 96 -11.21 -1.51 -9.29
C LYS A 96 -12.04 -0.24 -9.15
N GLY A 97 -11.37 0.91 -9.14
CA GLY A 97 -12.00 2.24 -9.10
C GLY A 97 -12.25 2.80 -7.70
N GLU A 98 -12.11 1.99 -6.65
CA GLU A 98 -12.22 2.45 -5.26
C GLU A 98 -10.85 2.49 -4.57
N TYR A 99 -10.77 3.23 -3.47
CA TYR A 99 -9.54 3.56 -2.77
C TYR A 99 -9.62 3.12 -1.31
N VAL A 100 -8.50 2.63 -0.77
CA VAL A 100 -8.36 2.25 0.64
C VAL A 100 -6.95 2.59 1.14
N ASP A 101 -6.85 2.98 2.40
CA ASP A 101 -5.59 3.25 3.09
C ASP A 101 -5.66 2.83 4.57
N ASN A 102 -4.53 2.97 5.26
CA ASN A 102 -4.40 2.66 6.69
C ASN A 102 -5.11 3.68 7.62
N TRP A 103 -5.56 4.83 7.11
CA TRP A 103 -6.29 5.83 7.89
C TRP A 103 -7.79 5.57 7.89
N THR A 104 -8.38 5.49 6.70
CA THR A 104 -9.82 5.26 6.51
C THR A 104 -10.20 3.81 6.74
N LYS A 105 -9.28 2.87 6.46
CA LYS A 105 -9.44 1.42 6.71
C LYS A 105 -10.67 0.80 6.04
N LYS A 106 -11.20 1.44 5.00
CA LYS A 106 -12.36 0.99 4.21
C LYS A 106 -12.24 1.49 2.78
N PHE A 107 -12.90 0.80 1.87
CA PHE A 107 -13.01 1.27 0.49
C PHE A 107 -13.92 2.49 0.39
N GLY A 108 -13.56 3.41 -0.50
CA GLY A 108 -14.37 4.56 -0.82
C GLY A 108 -14.00 5.20 -2.17
N PRO A 109 -14.77 6.20 -2.60
CA PRO A 109 -14.52 6.89 -3.86
C PRO A 109 -13.27 7.76 -3.79
N LYS A 110 -12.69 8.08 -4.95
CA LYS A 110 -11.54 9.01 -5.07
C LYS A 110 -11.78 10.35 -4.36
N SER A 111 -13.00 10.87 -4.47
CA SER A 111 -13.40 12.13 -3.85
C SER A 111 -13.30 12.12 -2.32
N ALA A 112 -13.37 10.94 -1.68
CA ALA A 112 -13.15 10.84 -0.23
C ALA A 112 -11.69 11.10 0.13
N ILE A 113 -10.75 10.65 -0.70
CA ILE A 113 -9.31 10.93 -0.54
C ILE A 113 -9.01 12.40 -0.85
N GLU A 114 -9.63 12.94 -1.91
CA GLU A 114 -9.38 14.30 -2.39
C GLU A 114 -9.83 15.40 -1.42
N LYS A 115 -10.65 15.06 -0.40
CA LYS A 115 -11.00 15.99 0.68
C LYS A 115 -9.80 16.44 1.51
N ASN A 116 -8.82 15.55 1.69
CA ASN A 116 -7.68 15.79 2.59
C ASN A 116 -6.32 15.74 1.87
N HIS A 117 -6.26 15.16 0.67
CA HIS A 117 -5.02 14.99 -0.07
C HIS A 117 -5.16 15.27 -1.56
N THR A 118 -4.06 15.66 -2.18
CA THR A 118 -3.95 15.81 -3.64
C THR A 118 -3.15 14.65 -4.20
N PHE A 119 -3.66 14.02 -5.27
CA PHE A 119 -2.90 13.01 -6.01
C PHE A 119 -1.69 13.62 -6.69
N HIS A 120 -0.53 12.97 -6.50
CA HIS A 120 0.70 13.40 -7.13
C HIS A 120 0.59 13.30 -8.66
N VAL A 121 1.15 14.28 -9.39
CA VAL A 121 0.96 14.40 -10.84
C VAL A 121 1.49 13.19 -11.63
N ILE A 122 2.59 12.56 -11.19
CA ILE A 122 3.11 11.33 -11.81
C ILE A 122 2.69 10.10 -10.98
N ASN A 123 3.11 10.04 -9.73
CA ASN A 123 2.95 8.88 -8.86
C ASN A 123 1.51 8.66 -8.35
N GLY A 124 0.60 9.62 -8.52
CA GLY A 124 -0.80 9.48 -8.13
C GLY A 124 -1.59 8.54 -9.04
N TYR A 125 -1.09 8.25 -10.24
CA TYR A 125 -1.71 7.27 -11.15
C TYR A 125 -1.48 5.81 -10.70
N GLY A 126 -0.50 5.56 -9.84
CA GLY A 126 -0.19 4.23 -9.32
C GLY A 126 0.34 3.25 -10.37
N TRP A 127 1.28 3.71 -11.20
CA TRP A 127 1.90 2.91 -12.25
C TRP A 127 2.68 1.71 -11.70
N ALA A 128 2.47 0.53 -12.29
CA ALA A 128 3.09 -0.72 -11.86
C ALA A 128 4.63 -0.65 -11.79
N TYR A 129 5.27 0.03 -12.74
CA TYR A 129 6.72 0.15 -12.79
C TYR A 129 7.28 0.98 -11.62
N ILE A 130 6.54 1.99 -11.13
CA ILE A 130 6.95 2.78 -9.95
C ILE A 130 6.96 1.87 -8.72
N THR A 131 5.90 1.09 -8.53
CA THR A 131 5.80 0.09 -7.46
C THR A 131 6.95 -0.91 -7.54
N ALA A 132 7.25 -1.44 -8.73
CA ALA A 132 8.35 -2.37 -8.93
C ALA A 132 9.71 -1.76 -8.58
N ILE A 133 10.01 -0.56 -9.08
CA ILE A 133 11.26 0.16 -8.79
C ILE A 133 11.41 0.40 -7.28
N LYS A 134 10.37 0.92 -6.62
CA LYS A 134 10.39 1.15 -5.17
C LYS A 134 10.66 -0.13 -4.40
N MET A 135 9.95 -1.23 -4.71
CA MET A 135 10.17 -2.52 -4.05
C MET A 135 11.57 -3.09 -4.29
N ILE A 136 12.15 -2.93 -5.49
CA ILE A 136 13.52 -3.36 -5.80
C ILE A 136 14.53 -2.56 -4.98
N ILE A 137 14.42 -1.23 -4.96
CA ILE A 137 15.29 -0.35 -4.16
C ILE A 137 15.20 -0.75 -2.69
N SER A 138 13.99 -0.89 -2.14
CA SER A 138 13.79 -1.27 -0.74
C SER A 138 14.34 -2.67 -0.44
N LYS A 139 14.34 -3.61 -1.39
CA LYS A 139 14.99 -4.92 -1.22
C LYS A 139 16.51 -4.78 -1.16
N VAL A 140 17.12 -4.06 -2.11
CA VAL A 140 18.58 -3.84 -2.15
C VAL A 140 19.05 -3.17 -0.86
N VAL A 141 18.37 -2.10 -0.43
CA VAL A 141 18.74 -1.35 0.77
C VAL A 141 18.70 -2.24 2.02
N ARG A 142 17.64 -3.03 2.20
CA ARG A 142 17.51 -3.97 3.32
C ARG A 142 18.63 -5.01 3.33
N THR A 143 18.94 -5.60 2.18
CA THR A 143 20.05 -6.55 2.04
C THR A 143 21.40 -5.92 2.38
N VAL A 144 21.69 -4.70 1.91
CA VAL A 144 22.96 -4.02 2.18
C VAL A 144 23.09 -3.61 3.65
N LYS A 145 22.00 -3.19 4.30
CA LYS A 145 22.02 -2.72 5.69
C LYS A 145 21.89 -3.84 6.74
N GLY A 146 21.72 -5.09 6.32
CA GLY A 146 21.63 -6.24 7.24
C GLY A 146 20.33 -6.28 8.05
N THR A 147 19.23 -5.78 7.50
CA THR A 147 17.88 -5.78 8.11
C THR A 147 16.88 -6.57 7.31
#